data_AF-A0A2D9LAW8-F1
#
_entry.id   AF-A0A2D9LAW8-F1
#
_cell.length_a   1.000
_cell.length_b   1.000
_cell.length_c   1.000
_cell.angle_alpha   90.00
_cell.angle_beta   90.00
_cell.angle_gamma   90.00
#
_symmetry.space_group_name_H-M   'P 1'
#
loop_
_entity.id
_entity.type
_entity.pdbx_description
1 polymer ?
#
loop_
_entity_poly.entity_id
_entity_poly.type
_entity_poly.pdbx_seq_one_letter_code
_entity_poly.pdbx_strand_id
1 'polypeptide(L)'
;MADRKMTQLAAPEAAIASYLDELLHTATSTALQEEQIQPEPEPLVAQPEPEPPKPVKTEAKPVTRARPRPIVQAPVVEQKAPEPVQTEAPVTAPGNDGEVPPARPDWSEEPFECLIFTVAGLQLAVPLVLLGAIHRIEEEIRPIPGSPRWYMGIRPDRDHNLRVVDTAEWIMAGRVPAGARDNYRFVIRLDDSEWGLACDDVAQSFTLRPDEVRWRTARSKRPWLAGTVVDHMCALIDVRTMAHLLVRAEREHHLDLS
;
A
#
# COMPACT_ATOMS: atom_id res chain seq x y z
N MET A 1 -67.44 -11.32 14.73
CA MET A 1 -66.71 -11.28 16.01
C MET A 1 -65.24 -11.45 15.64
N ALA A 2 -64.44 -10.39 15.78
CA ALA A 2 -63.10 -10.32 15.20
C ALA A 2 -62.04 -10.85 16.17
N ASP A 3 -61.26 -11.78 15.65
CA ASP A 3 -60.07 -12.42 16.23
C ASP A 3 -59.03 -11.35 16.61
N ARG A 4 -58.78 -11.19 17.91
CA ARG A 4 -57.78 -10.25 18.43
C ARG A 4 -56.62 -11.05 19.00
N LYS A 5 -55.78 -11.57 18.09
CA LYS A 5 -54.49 -12.21 18.43
C LYS A 5 -53.72 -11.29 19.37
N MET A 6 -53.53 -11.76 20.60
CA MET A 6 -52.71 -11.12 21.62
C MET A 6 -51.25 -11.15 21.14
N THR A 7 -50.77 -10.02 20.62
CA THR A 7 -49.33 -9.74 20.55
C THR A 7 -48.86 -9.46 21.97
N GLN A 8 -48.55 -10.51 22.73
CA GLN A 8 -47.79 -10.35 23.98
C GLN A 8 -46.38 -9.89 23.61
N LEU A 9 -46.10 -8.62 23.84
CA LEU A 9 -44.76 -8.06 23.78
C LEU A 9 -43.93 -8.72 24.88
N ALA A 10 -43.02 -9.61 24.51
CA ALA A 10 -42.02 -10.13 25.43
C ALA A 10 -41.22 -8.95 26.03
N ALA A 11 -40.90 -9.02 27.32
CA ALA A 11 -40.00 -8.05 27.93
C ALA A 11 -38.71 -7.97 27.10
N PRO A 12 -38.09 -6.77 26.94
CA PRO A 12 -36.94 -6.59 26.07
C PRO A 12 -35.79 -7.55 26.39
N GLU A 13 -35.60 -7.88 27.67
CA GLU A 13 -34.61 -8.86 28.14
C GLU A 13 -34.90 -10.28 27.64
N ALA A 14 -36.17 -10.69 27.56
CA ALA A 14 -36.55 -12.00 27.05
C ALA A 14 -36.40 -12.10 25.52
N ALA A 15 -36.66 -11.00 24.80
CA ALA A 15 -36.41 -10.93 23.36
C ALA A 15 -34.91 -11.03 23.04
N ILE A 16 -34.07 -10.35 23.84
CA ILE A 16 -32.62 -10.43 23.71
C ILE A 16 -32.11 -11.85 24.02
N ALA A 17 -32.62 -12.48 25.08
CA ALA A 17 -32.23 -13.84 25.44
C ALA A 17 -32.56 -14.85 24.33
N SER A 18 -33.76 -14.78 23.75
CA SER A 18 -34.15 -15.67 22.64
C SER A 18 -33.30 -15.45 21.40
N TYR A 19 -32.95 -14.21 21.08
CA TYR A 19 -32.12 -13.89 19.93
C TYR A 19 -30.67 -14.37 20.09
N LEU A 20 -30.12 -14.25 21.30
CA LEU A 20 -28.78 -14.76 21.61
C LEU A 20 -28.72 -16.29 21.54
N ASP A 21 -29.77 -16.97 22.02
CA ASP A 21 -29.86 -18.43 21.97
C ASP A 21 -29.93 -18.94 20.52
N GLU A 22 -30.70 -18.28 19.65
CA GLU A 22 -30.77 -18.59 18.22
C GLU A 22 -29.43 -18.36 17.50
N LEU A 23 -28.72 -17.28 17.84
CA LEU A 23 -27.38 -17.00 17.30
C LEU A 23 -26.35 -18.06 17.73
N LEU A 24 -26.36 -18.47 19.00
CA LEU A 24 -25.49 -19.52 19.53
C LEU A 24 -25.76 -20.88 18.85
N HIS A 25 -27.03 -21.21 18.64
CA HIS A 25 -27.42 -22.45 17.97
C HIS A 25 -26.96 -22.48 16.50
N THR A 26 -27.07 -21.34 15.82
CA THR A 26 -26.64 -21.20 14.42
C THR A 26 -25.12 -21.33 14.29
N ALA A 27 -24.35 -20.66 15.17
CA ALA A 27 -22.89 -20.75 15.16
C ALA A 27 -22.39 -22.19 15.41
N THR A 28 -23.02 -22.90 16.35
CA THR A 28 -22.66 -24.29 16.68
C THR A 28 -22.99 -25.25 15.54
N SER A 29 -24.12 -25.05 14.87
CA SER A 29 -24.53 -25.88 13.72
C SER A 29 -23.58 -25.70 12.52
N THR A 30 -23.12 -24.47 12.26
CA THR A 30 -22.16 -24.18 11.19
C THR A 30 -20.80 -24.83 11.46
N ALA A 31 -20.30 -24.78 12.69
CA ALA A 31 -19.02 -25.39 13.05
C ALA A 31 -19.04 -26.92 12.85
N LEU A 32 -20.14 -27.59 13.19
CA LEU A 32 -20.30 -29.04 12.97
C LEU A 32 -20.36 -29.42 11.48
N GLN A 33 -20.83 -28.51 10.63
CA GLN A 33 -20.89 -28.71 9.18
C GLN A 33 -19.51 -28.59 8.52
N GLU A 34 -18.65 -27.71 9.03
CA GLU A 34 -17.28 -27.50 8.52
C GLU A 34 -16.35 -28.69 8.88
N GLU A 35 -16.56 -29.34 10.01
CA GLU A 35 -15.73 -30.47 10.46
C GLU A 35 -15.96 -31.77 9.67
N GLN A 36 -17.03 -31.87 8.88
CA GLN A 36 -17.34 -33.04 8.04
C GLN A 36 -16.71 -33.01 6.64
N ILE A 37 -16.01 -31.94 6.26
CA ILE A 37 -15.34 -31.83 4.95
C ILE A 37 -13.86 -32.24 5.12
N GLN A 38 -13.60 -33.55 5.13
CA GLN A 38 -12.23 -34.08 5.03
C GLN A 38 -11.71 -33.90 3.60
N PRO A 39 -10.49 -33.36 3.39
CA PRO A 39 -9.87 -33.33 2.07
C PRO A 39 -9.08 -34.64 1.83
N GLU A 40 -9.37 -35.34 0.74
CA GLU A 40 -8.57 -36.43 0.18
C GLU A 40 -8.14 -36.07 -1.26
N PRO A 41 -7.04 -36.62 -1.79
CA PRO A 41 -5.72 -35.98 -1.83
C PRO A 41 -5.30 -35.56 -3.26
N GLU A 42 -4.35 -34.63 -3.35
CA GLU A 42 -3.76 -34.18 -4.63
C GLU A 42 -3.00 -35.32 -5.36
N PRO A 43 -3.12 -35.44 -6.70
CA PRO A 43 -2.36 -36.43 -7.45
C PRO A 43 -0.90 -35.98 -7.64
N LEU A 44 -0.03 -36.95 -7.37
CA LEU A 44 1.41 -37.05 -7.58
C LEU A 44 1.98 -36.20 -8.75
N VAL A 45 2.92 -35.32 -8.42
CA VAL A 45 3.76 -34.56 -9.35
C VAL A 45 4.66 -35.52 -10.15
N ALA A 46 4.49 -35.56 -11.47
CA ALA A 46 5.43 -36.20 -12.38
C ALA A 46 6.63 -35.27 -12.62
N GLN A 47 7.81 -35.66 -12.15
CA GLN A 47 9.09 -35.05 -12.52
C GLN A 47 9.47 -35.45 -13.95
N PRO A 48 9.88 -34.53 -14.83
CA PRO A 48 10.68 -34.87 -15.99
C PRO A 48 12.17 -34.81 -15.64
N GLU A 49 12.83 -35.97 -15.77
CA GLU A 49 14.28 -36.19 -15.70
C GLU A 49 15.01 -35.45 -16.85
N PRO A 50 16.25 -34.97 -16.66
CA PRO A 50 16.97 -34.18 -17.66
C PRO A 50 17.70 -35.06 -18.68
N GLU A 51 17.47 -34.84 -19.98
CA GLU A 51 18.30 -35.41 -21.06
C GLU A 51 19.43 -34.45 -21.50
N PRO A 52 20.62 -34.98 -21.88
CA PRO A 52 21.85 -34.20 -22.04
C PRO A 52 22.02 -33.58 -23.44
N PRO A 53 22.88 -32.57 -23.61
CA PRO A 53 23.00 -31.82 -24.85
C PRO A 53 23.87 -32.55 -25.88
N LYS A 54 23.50 -32.46 -27.17
CA LYS A 54 24.39 -32.74 -28.30
C LYS A 54 24.48 -31.53 -29.24
N PRO A 55 25.69 -31.13 -29.69
CA PRO A 55 25.92 -29.91 -30.45
C PRO A 55 25.96 -30.18 -31.95
N VAL A 56 25.46 -29.26 -32.79
CA VAL A 56 25.87 -29.19 -34.21
C VAL A 56 25.95 -27.73 -34.68
N LYS A 57 27.03 -27.46 -35.40
CA LYS A 57 27.55 -26.16 -35.88
C LYS A 57 26.77 -25.59 -37.06
N THR A 58 26.75 -24.25 -37.09
CA THR A 58 26.82 -23.29 -38.21
C THR A 58 26.62 -23.79 -39.64
N GLU A 59 25.67 -23.18 -40.36
CA GLU A 59 25.89 -22.65 -41.71
C GLU A 59 24.89 -21.55 -42.07
N ALA A 60 25.40 -20.53 -42.77
CA ALA A 60 24.71 -19.29 -43.11
C ALA A 60 24.49 -19.17 -44.62
N LYS A 61 23.49 -18.32 -44.99
CA LYS A 61 23.21 -17.64 -46.28
C LYS A 61 22.04 -18.22 -47.13
N PRO A 62 21.43 -17.46 -48.08
CA PRO A 62 21.08 -16.01 -48.11
C PRO A 62 19.73 -15.65 -48.85
N VAL A 63 19.43 -14.34 -48.95
CA VAL A 63 18.54 -13.56 -49.89
C VAL A 63 17.01 -13.84 -49.84
N THR A 64 16.02 -12.93 -49.99
CA THR A 64 15.84 -11.58 -50.58
C THR A 64 14.49 -11.02 -50.09
N ARG A 65 14.30 -9.69 -49.97
CA ARG A 65 13.24 -8.90 -50.69
C ARG A 65 13.11 -7.45 -50.20
N ALA A 66 13.40 -6.56 -51.15
CA ALA A 66 12.79 -5.27 -51.49
C ALA A 66 12.66 -4.13 -50.45
N ARG A 67 13.40 -3.06 -50.78
CA ARG A 67 13.13 -1.62 -50.57
C ARG A 67 11.65 -1.24 -50.84
N PRO A 68 11.14 -0.17 -50.19
CA PRO A 68 11.43 1.22 -50.61
C PRO A 68 11.80 2.20 -49.48
N ARG A 69 12.57 3.22 -49.87
CA ARG A 69 12.77 4.53 -49.22
C ARG A 69 12.13 5.58 -50.16
N PRO A 70 12.12 6.90 -49.87
CA PRO A 70 12.04 7.64 -48.59
C PRO A 70 11.05 8.84 -48.65
N ILE A 71 10.55 9.36 -47.52
CA ILE A 71 10.02 10.73 -47.47
C ILE A 71 10.57 11.47 -46.23
N VAL A 72 11.58 12.30 -46.53
CA VAL A 72 11.93 13.64 -46.01
C VAL A 72 11.25 14.11 -44.71
N GLN A 73 12.06 14.38 -43.68
CA GLN A 73 11.71 15.27 -42.56
C GLN A 73 12.43 16.63 -42.72
N ALA A 74 11.76 17.66 -42.21
CA ALA A 74 12.09 19.09 -42.10
C ALA A 74 11.74 19.94 -43.35
N PRO A 75 10.98 21.04 -43.15
CA PRO A 75 11.55 22.20 -42.47
C PRO A 75 10.70 22.85 -41.37
N VAL A 76 11.44 23.59 -40.54
CA VAL A 76 11.08 24.68 -39.64
C VAL A 76 9.93 25.56 -40.14
N VAL A 77 8.96 25.85 -39.27
CA VAL A 77 8.14 27.07 -39.37
C VAL A 77 8.10 27.76 -38.02
N GLU A 78 8.78 28.90 -38.01
CA GLU A 78 8.73 29.97 -37.04
C GLU A 78 7.42 30.76 -37.23
N GLN A 79 6.62 30.94 -36.18
CA GLN A 79 5.52 31.92 -36.10
C GLN A 79 5.19 32.12 -34.61
N LYS A 80 5.81 33.13 -33.99
CA LYS A 80 5.35 34.53 -33.84
C LYS A 80 4.31 34.69 -32.73
N ALA A 81 4.76 35.40 -31.69
CA ALA A 81 3.98 35.94 -30.58
C ALA A 81 2.73 36.70 -31.03
N PRO A 82 1.70 36.72 -30.17
CA PRO A 82 1.20 38.00 -29.72
C PRO A 82 0.90 38.03 -28.20
N GLU A 83 1.54 38.96 -27.50
CA GLU A 83 0.93 39.72 -26.40
C GLU A 83 0.35 41.02 -27.00
N PRO A 84 -0.48 41.83 -26.28
CA PRO A 84 -1.02 41.68 -24.93
C PRO A 84 -2.54 41.93 -24.84
N VAL A 85 -3.22 41.48 -23.78
CA VAL A 85 -4.42 42.17 -23.28
C VAL A 85 -4.37 42.23 -21.76
N GLN A 86 -4.22 43.46 -21.28
CA GLN A 86 -4.29 43.86 -19.87
C GLN A 86 -5.74 43.79 -19.40
N THR A 87 -6.01 43.20 -18.24
CA THR A 87 -7.15 43.58 -17.38
C THR A 87 -6.81 43.28 -15.93
N GLU A 88 -6.53 44.38 -15.22
CA GLU A 88 -6.81 44.69 -13.82
C GLU A 88 -6.48 43.68 -12.71
N ALA A 89 -5.40 44.01 -11.99
CA ALA A 89 -5.22 43.68 -10.59
C ALA A 89 -6.23 44.43 -9.70
N PRO A 90 -6.54 43.87 -8.53
CA PRO A 90 -6.58 44.66 -7.30
C PRO A 90 -5.41 44.28 -6.38
N VAL A 91 -4.57 45.28 -6.10
CA VAL A 91 -3.63 45.35 -4.97
C VAL A 91 -4.53 45.55 -3.72
N THR A 92 -4.42 44.89 -2.56
CA THR A 92 -3.30 44.89 -1.61
C THR A 92 -3.70 44.01 -0.40
N ALA A 93 -2.81 43.16 0.08
CA ALA A 93 -2.63 42.87 1.51
C ALA A 93 -1.19 42.37 1.72
N PRO A 94 -0.38 43.01 2.58
CA PRO A 94 1.01 42.60 2.80
C PRO A 94 1.10 41.56 3.91
N GLY A 95 1.92 40.53 3.70
CA GLY A 95 2.41 39.66 4.76
C GLY A 95 1.66 38.34 4.92
N ASN A 96 2.10 37.32 4.17
CA ASN A 96 2.51 36.05 4.76
C ASN A 96 3.32 35.27 3.73
N ASP A 97 4.38 34.64 4.22
CA ASP A 97 5.33 33.85 3.46
C ASP A 97 4.65 32.90 2.48
N GLY A 98 5.24 32.76 1.29
CA GLY A 98 4.74 31.91 0.22
C GLY A 98 4.59 30.46 0.66
N GLU A 99 3.38 30.08 1.07
CA GLU A 99 3.00 28.69 1.26
C GLU A 99 2.50 28.16 -0.09
N VAL A 100 3.44 27.67 -0.89
CA VAL A 100 3.15 26.79 -2.03
C VAL A 100 2.28 25.64 -1.49
N PRO A 101 1.08 25.38 -2.05
CA PRO A 101 0.31 24.20 -1.69
C PRO A 101 1.23 22.97 -1.77
N PRO A 102 1.16 21.99 -0.86
CA PRO A 102 1.97 20.79 -1.00
C PRO A 102 1.71 20.23 -2.40
N ALA A 103 2.75 20.22 -3.23
CA ALA A 103 2.64 19.78 -4.60
C ALA A 103 2.14 18.35 -4.56
N ARG A 104 1.09 18.07 -5.35
CA ARG A 104 0.68 16.70 -5.60
C ARG A 104 1.93 15.92 -6.04
N PRO A 105 2.16 14.70 -5.51
CA PRO A 105 3.38 13.96 -5.86
C PRO A 105 3.51 13.73 -7.36
N ASP A 106 4.72 13.84 -7.92
CA ASP A 106 4.95 13.81 -9.37
C ASP A 106 4.40 12.53 -10.05
N TRP A 107 4.47 11.40 -9.35
CA TRP A 107 3.98 10.10 -9.83
C TRP A 107 2.45 10.00 -9.94
N SER A 108 1.71 10.99 -9.44
CA SER A 108 0.24 10.95 -9.38
C SER A 108 -0.47 11.77 -10.45
N GLU A 109 0.27 12.26 -11.45
CA GLU A 109 -0.31 12.93 -12.62
C GLU A 109 -0.87 11.93 -13.66
N GLU A 110 -0.27 10.73 -13.74
CA GLU A 110 -0.67 9.65 -14.65
C GLU A 110 -1.32 8.50 -13.87
N PRO A 111 -2.03 7.56 -14.52
CA PRO A 111 -2.46 6.32 -13.87
C PRO A 111 -1.27 5.49 -13.38
N PHE A 112 -1.33 5.01 -12.14
CA PHE A 112 -0.25 4.26 -11.50
C PHE A 112 -0.77 3.00 -10.80
N GLU A 113 0.09 2.00 -10.63
CA GLU A 113 -0.27 0.81 -9.87
C GLU A 113 -0.01 1.01 -8.38
N CYS A 114 -0.95 0.56 -7.55
CA CYS A 114 -0.87 0.57 -6.10
C CYS A 114 -0.92 -0.84 -5.55
N LEU A 115 -0.18 -1.05 -4.46
CA LEU A 115 -0.26 -2.25 -3.64
C LEU A 115 -1.05 -1.95 -2.37
N ILE A 116 -2.07 -2.76 -2.09
CA ILE A 116 -2.80 -2.69 -0.82
C ILE A 116 -2.10 -3.58 0.20
N PHE A 117 -1.95 -3.08 1.41
CA PHE A 117 -1.48 -3.86 2.55
C PHE A 117 -2.26 -3.47 3.81
N THR A 118 -2.24 -4.36 4.79
CA THR A 118 -2.99 -4.19 6.03
C THR A 118 -2.07 -4.16 7.24
N VAL A 119 -2.40 -3.29 8.18
CA VAL A 119 -1.65 -3.14 9.44
C VAL A 119 -2.62 -2.89 10.57
N ALA A 120 -2.65 -3.79 11.55
CA ALA A 120 -3.52 -3.75 12.71
C ALA A 120 -5.00 -3.49 12.34
N GLY A 121 -5.47 -4.08 11.24
CA GLY A 121 -6.83 -3.89 10.70
C GLY A 121 -7.05 -2.62 9.86
N LEU A 122 -6.03 -1.79 9.66
CA LEU A 122 -6.08 -0.62 8.77
C LEU A 122 -5.56 -0.95 7.37
N GLN A 123 -6.34 -0.62 6.34
CA GLN A 123 -5.91 -0.77 4.94
C GLN A 123 -5.17 0.47 4.43
N LEU A 124 -3.99 0.24 3.87
CA LEU A 124 -3.11 1.24 3.33
C LEU A 124 -2.75 0.88 1.89
N ALA A 125 -2.45 1.88 1.08
CA ALA A 125 -1.98 1.72 -0.28
C ALA A 125 -0.64 2.43 -0.47
N VAL A 126 0.26 1.77 -1.19
CA VAL A 126 1.56 2.32 -1.60
C VAL A 126 1.70 2.23 -3.12
N PRO A 127 2.12 3.30 -3.81
CA PRO A 127 2.42 3.23 -5.23
C PRO A 127 3.59 2.28 -5.51
N LEU A 128 3.42 1.36 -6.45
CA LEU A 128 4.46 0.39 -6.82
C LEU A 128 5.70 1.05 -7.42
N VAL A 129 5.54 2.22 -8.05
CA VAL A 129 6.64 3.03 -8.58
C VAL A 129 7.60 3.55 -7.51
N LEU A 130 7.19 3.54 -6.23
CA LEU A 130 8.00 3.92 -5.07
C LEU A 130 8.17 2.76 -4.08
N LEU A 131 7.83 1.54 -4.49
CA LEU A 131 8.02 0.35 -3.65
C LEU A 131 9.37 -0.26 -3.98
N GLY A 132 10.24 -0.38 -2.97
CA GLY A 132 11.58 -0.93 -3.17
C GLY A 132 11.58 -2.46 -3.20
N ALA A 133 11.10 -3.07 -2.13
CA ALA A 133 11.06 -4.52 -1.97
C ALA A 133 10.03 -4.93 -0.91
N ILE A 134 9.54 -6.16 -0.97
CA ILE A 134 8.68 -6.76 0.05
C ILE A 134 9.40 -7.98 0.60
N HIS A 135 9.65 -7.98 1.90
CA HIS A 135 10.31 -9.06 2.60
C HIS A 135 9.33 -9.76 3.53
N ARG A 136 9.37 -11.09 3.58
CA ARG A 136 8.71 -11.84 4.64
C ARG A 136 9.57 -11.81 5.90
N ILE A 137 8.93 -11.68 7.05
CA ILE A 137 9.58 -11.76 8.36
C ILE A 137 9.78 -13.24 8.67
N GLU A 138 10.85 -13.81 8.12
CA GLU A 138 11.31 -15.17 8.43
C GLU A 138 12.39 -15.16 9.52
N GLU A 139 13.21 -14.10 9.51
CA GLU A 139 14.28 -13.87 10.48
C GLU A 139 13.86 -12.79 11.47
N GLU A 140 14.30 -12.96 12.72
CA GLU A 140 13.97 -12.05 13.80
C GLU A 140 14.64 -10.68 13.59
N ILE A 141 13.84 -9.62 13.67
CA ILE A 141 14.31 -8.23 13.60
C ILE A 141 15.09 -7.94 14.88
N ARG A 142 16.34 -7.46 14.78
CA ARG A 142 17.17 -7.21 15.96
C ARG A 142 16.75 -5.91 16.64
N PRO A 143 16.09 -5.95 17.81
CA PRO A 143 15.65 -4.74 18.48
C PRO A 143 16.84 -4.02 19.11
N ILE A 144 16.76 -2.70 19.16
CA ILE A 144 17.82 -1.86 19.72
C ILE A 144 17.38 -1.36 21.09
N PRO A 145 18.11 -1.67 22.17
CA PRO A 145 17.78 -1.20 23.51
C PRO A 145 17.72 0.34 23.55
N GLY A 146 16.69 0.90 24.18
CA GLY A 146 16.50 2.35 24.29
C GLY A 146 15.83 3.00 23.07
N SER A 147 15.56 2.23 22.00
CA SER A 147 14.81 2.73 20.85
C SER A 147 13.35 3.04 21.19
N PRO A 148 12.73 4.02 20.52
CA PRO A 148 11.33 4.37 20.75
C PRO A 148 10.42 3.25 20.25
N ARG A 149 9.19 3.19 20.78
CA ARG A 149 8.26 2.09 20.48
C ARG A 149 8.04 1.92 18.98
N TRP A 150 7.90 2.99 18.21
CA TRP A 150 7.68 2.89 16.76
C TRP A 150 8.84 2.24 15.99
N TYR A 151 10.02 2.10 16.59
CA TYR A 151 11.18 1.44 16.00
C TYR A 151 11.23 -0.03 16.43
N MET A 152 11.21 -0.96 15.47
CA MET A 152 11.28 -2.40 15.78
C MET A 152 12.72 -2.90 15.83
N GLY A 153 13.60 -2.36 14.99
CA GLY A 153 14.99 -2.79 14.95
C GLY A 153 15.62 -2.73 13.57
N ILE A 154 16.71 -3.47 13.40
CA ILE A 154 17.45 -3.59 12.14
C ILE A 154 17.42 -5.04 11.66
N ARG A 155 17.24 -5.21 10.35
CA ARG A 155 17.36 -6.47 9.63
C ARG A 155 18.40 -6.32 8.52
N PRO A 156 19.39 -7.22 8.40
CA PRO A 156 20.28 -7.22 7.25
C PRO A 156 19.48 -7.58 5.98
N ASP A 157 19.62 -6.76 4.94
CA ASP A 157 19.17 -7.05 3.58
C ASP A 157 20.41 -7.29 2.69
N ARG A 158 20.23 -7.80 1.47
CA ARG A 158 21.32 -8.30 0.60
C ARG A 158 22.50 -7.35 0.47
N ASP A 159 22.23 -6.04 0.40
CA ASP A 159 23.25 -4.99 0.21
C ASP A 159 23.28 -3.95 1.34
N HIS A 160 22.22 -3.83 2.15
CA HIS A 160 22.06 -2.76 3.14
C HIS A 160 21.36 -3.23 4.42
N ASN A 161 21.53 -2.50 5.52
CA ASN A 161 20.80 -2.74 6.76
C ASN A 161 19.43 -2.05 6.71
N LEU A 162 18.36 -2.84 6.64
CA LEU A 162 17.00 -2.35 6.61
C LEU A 162 16.50 -2.05 8.03
N ARG A 163 16.12 -0.82 8.28
CA ARG A 163 15.55 -0.34 9.55
C ARG A 163 14.05 -0.53 9.52
N VAL A 164 13.55 -1.36 10.42
CA VAL A 164 12.14 -1.76 10.44
C VAL A 164 11.40 -0.94 11.48
N VAL A 165 10.28 -0.35 11.06
CA VAL A 165 9.39 0.42 11.92
C VAL A 165 8.03 -0.25 12.05
N ASP A 166 7.45 -0.09 13.23
CA ASP A 166 6.09 -0.48 13.56
C ASP A 166 5.12 0.51 12.90
N THR A 167 4.54 0.10 11.77
CA THR A 167 3.65 0.94 10.98
C THR A 167 2.38 1.31 11.74
N ALA A 168 1.84 0.41 12.58
CA ALA A 168 0.64 0.73 13.35
C ALA A 168 0.96 1.78 14.41
N GLU A 169 2.07 1.63 15.14
CA GLU A 169 2.47 2.61 16.17
C GLU A 169 2.71 3.98 15.54
N TRP A 170 3.36 4.00 14.39
CA TRP A 170 3.63 5.23 13.64
C TRP A 170 2.36 5.92 13.13
N ILE A 171 1.43 5.17 12.54
CA ILE A 171 0.20 5.73 11.95
C ILE A 171 -0.86 6.01 13.01
N MET A 172 -1.07 5.13 13.98
CA MET A 172 -2.15 5.26 14.95
C MET A 172 -1.77 6.15 16.14
N ALA A 173 -0.47 6.38 16.35
CA ALA A 173 0.12 7.17 17.44
C ALA A 173 -0.37 6.68 18.82
N GLY A 174 -0.13 5.41 19.14
CA GLY A 174 -0.47 4.80 20.43
C GLY A 174 -1.89 4.27 20.57
N ARG A 175 -2.70 4.29 19.49
CA ARG A 175 -4.03 3.62 19.43
C ARG A 175 -3.97 2.24 18.81
N VAL A 176 -2.81 1.58 18.90
CA VAL A 176 -2.57 0.28 18.30
C VAL A 176 -3.28 -0.79 19.13
N PRO A 177 -4.00 -1.74 18.50
CA PRO A 177 -4.57 -2.88 19.22
C PRO A 177 -3.47 -3.73 19.87
N ALA A 178 -3.80 -4.36 21.00
CA ALA A 178 -2.86 -5.23 21.71
C ALA A 178 -2.45 -6.40 20.81
N GLY A 179 -1.16 -6.73 20.80
CA GLY A 179 -0.61 -7.83 20.01
C GLY A 179 -0.46 -7.56 18.51
N ALA A 180 -0.62 -6.31 18.04
CA ALA A 180 -0.44 -5.99 16.61
C ALA A 180 0.93 -6.42 16.07
N ARG A 181 1.99 -6.26 16.86
CA ARG A 181 3.36 -6.63 16.47
C ARG A 181 3.54 -8.11 16.19
N ASP A 182 2.81 -8.95 16.91
CA ASP A 182 2.91 -10.40 16.81
C ASP A 182 2.31 -10.91 15.48
N ASN A 183 1.47 -10.08 14.84
CA ASN A 183 0.82 -10.39 13.57
C ASN A 183 1.61 -9.89 12.35
N TYR A 184 2.70 -9.14 12.54
CA TYR A 184 3.50 -8.66 11.42
C TYR A 184 4.21 -9.81 10.72
N ARG A 185 3.92 -9.97 9.42
CA ARG A 185 4.49 -11.03 8.57
C ARG A 185 5.36 -10.48 7.46
N PHE A 186 5.20 -9.20 7.12
CA PHE A 186 5.88 -8.58 5.99
C PHE A 186 6.54 -7.27 6.39
N VAL A 187 7.61 -6.93 5.68
CA VAL A 187 8.27 -5.63 5.72
C VAL A 187 8.36 -5.07 4.31
N ILE A 188 7.74 -3.91 4.10
CA ILE A 188 7.75 -3.21 2.82
C ILE A 188 8.82 -2.12 2.87
N ARG A 189 9.86 -2.23 2.04
CA ARG A 189 10.88 -1.20 1.87
C ARG A 189 10.34 -0.04 1.07
N LEU A 190 10.56 1.17 1.58
CA LEU A 190 10.15 2.42 0.96
C LEU A 190 11.22 2.88 -0.03
N ASP A 191 10.91 2.84 -1.33
CA ASP A 191 11.80 3.30 -2.41
C ASP A 191 13.22 2.69 -2.28
N ASP A 192 14.25 3.50 -2.53
CA ASP A 192 15.66 3.17 -2.30
C ASP A 192 16.14 3.58 -0.90
N SER A 193 15.23 3.74 0.07
CA SER A 193 15.59 4.11 1.45
C SER A 193 15.94 2.89 2.30
N GLU A 194 16.67 3.14 3.38
CA GLU A 194 16.99 2.14 4.41
C GLU A 194 15.81 1.87 5.35
N TRP A 195 14.61 2.36 5.05
CA TRP A 195 13.43 2.23 5.90
C TRP A 195 12.42 1.20 5.37
N GLY A 196 11.94 0.36 6.28
CA GLY A 196 10.93 -0.66 6.03
C GLY A 196 9.73 -0.53 6.97
N LEU A 197 8.54 -0.61 6.40
CA LEU A 197 7.27 -0.63 7.13
C LEU A 197 6.84 -2.06 7.44
N ALA A 198 6.72 -2.42 8.72
CA ALA A 198 6.17 -3.72 9.11
C ALA A 198 4.64 -3.76 8.94
N CYS A 199 4.11 -4.82 8.36
CA CYS A 199 2.68 -5.01 8.12
C CYS A 199 2.23 -6.47 8.32
N ASP A 200 0.92 -6.65 8.52
CA ASP A 200 0.32 -7.96 8.77
C ASP A 200 0.21 -8.77 7.49
N ASP A 201 -0.33 -8.16 6.45
CA ASP A 201 -0.63 -8.83 5.19
C ASP A 201 -0.52 -7.89 3.99
N VAL A 202 -0.22 -8.47 2.84
CA VAL A 202 -0.07 -7.78 1.55
C VAL A 202 -1.08 -8.37 0.57
N ALA A 203 -1.97 -7.52 0.06
CA ALA A 203 -3.02 -7.90 -0.86
C ALA A 203 -2.61 -7.63 -2.32
N GLN A 204 -3.55 -7.82 -3.25
CA GLN A 204 -3.31 -7.64 -4.69
C GLN A 204 -3.00 -6.19 -5.06
N SER A 205 -2.19 -6.01 -6.11
CA SER A 205 -2.04 -4.72 -6.77
C SER A 205 -3.23 -4.39 -7.68
N PHE A 206 -3.45 -3.09 -7.88
CA PHE A 206 -4.48 -2.57 -8.76
C PHE A 206 -4.02 -1.26 -9.41
N THR A 207 -4.54 -0.97 -10.60
CA THR A 207 -4.29 0.32 -11.28
C THR A 207 -5.26 1.35 -10.73
N LEU A 208 -4.71 2.47 -10.29
CA LEU A 208 -5.44 3.58 -9.69
C LEU A 208 -5.32 4.81 -10.58
N ARG A 209 -6.44 5.44 -10.89
CA ARG A 209 -6.45 6.72 -11.60
C ARG A 209 -6.34 7.88 -10.60
N PRO A 210 -5.69 9.00 -10.97
CA PRO A 210 -5.64 10.17 -10.11
C PRO A 210 -7.02 10.70 -9.68
N ASP A 211 -8.05 10.52 -10.51
CA ASP A 211 -9.43 10.94 -10.22
C ASP A 211 -10.12 10.11 -9.13
N GLU A 212 -9.67 8.88 -8.92
CA GLU A 212 -10.20 7.92 -7.93
C GLU A 212 -9.62 8.16 -6.52
N VAL A 213 -8.72 9.14 -6.40
CA VAL A 213 -8.08 9.52 -5.15
C VAL A 213 -8.61 10.86 -4.68
N ARG A 214 -9.08 10.89 -3.43
CA ARG A 214 -9.37 12.12 -2.71
C ARG A 214 -8.05 12.67 -2.15
N TRP A 215 -7.36 13.44 -2.99
CA TRP A 215 -6.12 14.12 -2.65
C TRP A 215 -6.31 15.14 -1.55
N ARG A 216 -5.31 15.27 -0.68
CA ARG A 216 -5.31 16.26 0.39
C ARG A 216 -4.62 17.54 -0.07
N THR A 217 -5.27 18.67 0.14
CA THR A 217 -4.76 20.00 -0.25
C THR A 217 -4.20 20.81 0.93
N ALA A 218 -4.54 20.44 2.17
CA ALA A 218 -4.11 21.15 3.38
C ALA A 218 -3.02 20.38 4.13
N ARG A 219 -2.06 21.11 4.72
CA ARG A 219 -1.12 20.58 5.72
C ARG A 219 -1.91 19.93 6.86
N SER A 220 -1.98 18.61 6.81
CA SER A 220 -2.65 17.77 7.78
C SER A 220 -1.75 17.49 8.96
N LYS A 221 -2.35 17.13 10.11
CA LYS A 221 -1.67 16.44 11.21
C LYS A 221 -0.90 15.17 10.78
N ARG A 222 -1.20 14.64 9.58
CA ARG A 222 -0.61 13.42 9.00
C ARG A 222 0.03 13.74 7.64
N PRO A 223 1.27 14.25 7.61
CA PRO A 223 1.95 14.62 6.37
C PRO A 223 2.26 13.42 5.46
N TRP A 224 2.38 12.21 6.01
CA TRP A 224 2.58 10.98 5.25
C TRP A 224 1.36 10.52 4.43
N LEU A 225 0.18 11.13 4.60
CA LEU A 225 -1.04 10.72 3.89
C LEU A 225 -1.23 11.58 2.63
N ALA A 226 -1.01 10.99 1.45
CA ALA A 226 -1.22 11.65 0.16
C ALA A 226 -2.72 11.88 -0.14
N GLY A 227 -3.54 10.87 0.16
CA GLY A 227 -4.96 10.87 -0.17
C GLY A 227 -5.70 9.65 0.36
N THR A 228 -6.98 9.55 0.02
CA THR A 228 -7.81 8.37 0.29
C THR A 228 -8.34 7.83 -1.02
N VAL A 229 -8.16 6.53 -1.25
CA VAL A 229 -8.68 5.83 -2.42
C VAL A 229 -10.18 5.59 -2.20
N VAL A 230 -11.00 6.01 -3.16
CA VAL A 230 -12.47 5.95 -3.01
C VAL A 230 -12.98 4.52 -3.08
N ASP A 231 -12.52 3.73 -4.04
CA ASP A 231 -13.08 2.39 -4.30
C ASP A 231 -12.72 1.37 -3.23
N HIS A 232 -11.48 1.41 -2.74
CA HIS A 232 -10.96 0.50 -1.72
C HIS A 232 -11.02 1.07 -0.30
N MET A 233 -11.44 2.33 -0.13
CA MET A 233 -11.51 3.01 1.16
C MET A 233 -10.19 2.96 1.96
N CYS A 234 -9.06 2.88 1.25
CA CYS A 234 -7.73 2.77 1.86
C CYS A 234 -6.99 4.11 1.85
N ALA A 235 -6.06 4.26 2.79
CA ALA A 235 -5.23 5.45 2.89
C ALA A 235 -3.99 5.33 1.98
N LEU A 236 -3.84 6.27 1.04
CA LEU A 236 -2.71 6.32 0.12
C LEU A 236 -1.52 7.02 0.78
N ILE A 237 -0.41 6.31 0.92
CA ILE A 237 0.81 6.80 1.56
C ILE A 237 1.65 7.61 0.58
N ASP A 238 2.12 8.77 1.01
CA ASP A 238 3.24 9.47 0.38
C ASP A 238 4.55 8.87 0.90
N VAL A 239 5.17 8.01 0.09
CA VAL A 239 6.39 7.28 0.44
C VAL A 239 7.57 8.21 0.71
N ARG A 240 7.74 9.25 -0.12
CA ARG A 240 8.85 10.20 0.01
C ARG A 240 8.74 10.96 1.32
N THR A 241 7.55 11.50 1.58
CA THR A 241 7.28 12.20 2.84
C THR A 241 7.38 11.26 4.04
N MET A 242 6.89 10.03 3.94
CA MET A 242 7.01 9.02 5.00
C MET A 242 8.48 8.76 5.36
N ALA A 243 9.33 8.46 4.37
CA ALA A 243 10.75 8.22 4.57
C ALA A 243 11.46 9.43 5.22
N HIS A 244 11.16 10.65 4.77
CA HIS A 244 11.70 11.87 5.36
C HIS A 244 11.32 12.05 6.83
N LEU A 245 10.07 11.72 7.20
CA LEU A 245 9.61 11.81 8.58
C LEU A 245 10.31 10.78 9.47
N LEU A 246 10.57 9.57 8.97
CA LEU A 246 11.30 8.53 9.69
C LEU A 246 12.76 8.94 9.96
N VAL A 247 13.46 9.42 8.93
CA VAL A 247 14.83 9.95 9.07
C VAL A 247 14.88 11.10 10.08
N ARG A 248 13.89 12.00 10.05
CA ARG A 248 13.81 13.10 11.01
C ARG A 248 13.58 12.62 12.43
N ALA A 249 12.64 11.70 12.64
CA ALA A 249 12.33 11.16 13.96
C ALA A 249 13.52 10.41 14.56
N GLU A 250 14.27 9.66 13.76
CA GLU A 250 15.51 9.03 14.21
C GLU A 250 16.51 10.03 14.79
N ARG A 251 16.74 11.14 14.07
CA ARG A 251 17.68 12.20 14.51
C ARG A 251 17.21 12.88 15.79
N GLU A 252 15.92 13.15 15.92
CA GLU A 252 15.35 13.76 17.14
C GLU A 252 15.48 12.82 18.34
N HIS A 253 15.33 11.51 18.13
CA HIS A 253 15.42 10.50 19.18
C HIS A 253 16.83 9.95 19.44
N HIS A 254 17.87 10.46 18.75
CA HIS A 254 19.27 10.04 18.93
C HIS A 254 19.43 8.52 18.98
N LEU A 255 18.92 7.84 17.96
CA LEU A 255 19.25 6.43 17.76
C LEU A 255 20.74 6.36 17.36
N ASP A 256 21.62 6.16 18.33
CA ASP A 256 23.06 5.97 18.11
C ASP A 256 23.29 4.64 17.39
N LEU A 257 23.20 4.67 16.05
CA LEU A 257 23.36 3.52 15.15
C LEU A 257 24.72 3.52 14.44
N SER A 258 25.79 3.87 15.16
CA SER A 258 27.18 3.87 14.64
C SER A 258 27.87 2.52 14.83
#